data_AF-A0A932K7R5-F1
#
_entry.id   AF-A0A932K7R5-F1
#
_cell.length_a   1.000
_cell.length_b   1.000
_cell.length_c   1.000
_cell.angle_alpha   90.00
_cell.angle_beta   90.00
_cell.angle_gamma   90.00
#
_symmetry.space_group_name_H-M   'P 1'
#
loop_
_entity.id
_entity.type
_entity.pdbx_description
1 polymer ?
#
loop_
_entity_poly.entity_id
_entity_poly.type
_entity_poly.pdbx_seq_one_letter_code
_entity_poly.pdbx_strand_id
1 'polypeptide(L)'
;MDLWESVVMWLFRRFGGLSGAVLPPVRRIAQEVVQEIARDALPLSDEEKHRSAFFRIQRRAIDTQIPWAPHVINLAIELAVADLKRHRKQPTRKETPPPM
;
A
#
# COMPACT_ATOMS: atom_id res chain seq x y z
N MET A 1 -2.19 -14.54 -6.88
CA MET A 1 -2.83 -13.78 -5.79
C MET A 1 -1.88 -12.69 -5.36
N ASP A 2 -2.38 -11.46 -5.32
CA ASP A 2 -1.64 -10.30 -4.83
C ASP A 2 -1.33 -10.46 -3.32
N LEU A 3 -0.25 -9.85 -2.82
CA LEU A 3 0.02 -9.78 -1.37
C LEU A 3 -1.17 -9.18 -0.63
N TRP A 4 -1.76 -8.15 -1.24
CA TRP A 4 -2.96 -7.50 -0.74
C TRP A 4 -4.11 -8.50 -0.54
N GLU A 5 -4.47 -9.24 -1.60
CA GLU A 5 -5.55 -10.23 -1.55
C GLU A 5 -5.28 -11.31 -0.51
N SER A 6 -4.03 -11.75 -0.39
CA SER A 6 -3.64 -12.80 0.55
C SER A 6 -3.78 -12.36 2.00
N VAL A 7 -3.36 -11.13 2.32
CA VAL A 7 -3.44 -10.55 3.67
C VAL A 7 -4.89 -10.20 4.03
N VAL A 8 -5.66 -9.63 3.09
CA VAL A 8 -7.09 -9.34 3.31
C VAL A 8 -7.87 -10.63 3.55
N MET A 9 -7.63 -11.68 2.77
CA MET A 9 -8.26 -12.99 2.96
C MET A 9 -7.87 -13.64 4.28
N TRP A 10 -6.61 -13.50 4.71
CA TRP A 10 -6.15 -14.00 6.01
C TRP A 10 -6.81 -13.25 7.18
N LEU A 11 -6.86 -11.91 7.12
CA LEU A 11 -7.53 -11.09 8.13
C LEU A 11 -9.03 -11.40 8.22
N PHE A 12 -9.69 -11.57 7.06
CA PHE A 12 -11.09 -11.96 6.98
C PHE A 12 -11.34 -13.30 7.67
N ARG A 13 -10.51 -14.32 7.38
CA ARG A 13 -10.60 -15.65 8.01
C ARG A 13 -10.28 -15.63 9.51
N ARG A 14 -9.33 -14.80 9.95
CA ARG A 14 -8.83 -14.80 11.34
C ARG A 14 -9.72 -14.02 12.30
N PHE A 15 -10.40 -12.97 11.83
CA PHE A 15 -11.15 -12.04 12.69
C PHE A 15 -12.66 -12.04 12.44
N GLY A 16 -13.19 -12.99 11.65
CA GLY A 16 -14.64 -13.26 11.59
C GLY A 16 -15.48 -12.13 11.02
N GLY A 17 -14.95 -11.40 10.03
CA GLY A 17 -15.63 -10.26 9.44
C GLY A 17 -15.15 -8.92 9.97
N LEU A 18 -13.87 -8.61 9.74
CA LEU A 18 -13.55 -7.22 9.40
C LEU A 18 -14.26 -6.98 8.07
N SER A 19 -15.43 -6.34 8.14
CA SER A 19 -16.06 -5.59 7.04
C SER A 19 -15.29 -5.72 5.74
N GLY A 20 -15.76 -6.55 4.80
CA GLY A 20 -15.13 -6.84 3.50
C GLY A 20 -14.95 -5.63 2.55
N ALA A 21 -14.98 -4.43 3.11
CA ALA A 21 -14.85 -3.12 2.52
C ALA A 21 -13.69 -2.32 3.17
N VAL A 22 -12.58 -2.97 3.55
CA VAL A 22 -11.29 -2.27 3.57
C VAL A 22 -10.90 -2.05 2.11
N LEU A 23 -11.48 -0.96 1.62
CA LEU A 23 -11.88 -0.68 0.26
C LEU A 23 -10.71 -0.67 -0.74
N PRO A 24 -10.90 -1.18 -1.97
CA PRO A 24 -10.02 -0.88 -3.10
C PRO A 24 -9.61 0.61 -3.20
N PRO A 25 -10.49 1.58 -2.84
CA PRO A 25 -10.12 2.97 -2.60
C PRO A 25 -8.97 3.22 -1.60
N VAL A 26 -8.98 2.63 -0.41
CA VAL A 26 -7.91 2.82 0.60
C VAL A 26 -6.58 2.36 0.03
N ARG A 27 -6.59 1.18 -0.59
CA ARG A 27 -5.41 0.58 -1.21
C ARG A 27 -4.83 1.50 -2.27
N ARG A 28 -5.68 1.97 -3.19
CA ARG A 28 -5.27 2.83 -4.30
C ARG A 28 -4.64 4.12 -3.75
N ILE A 29 -5.31 4.77 -2.79
CA ILE A 29 -4.82 6.00 -2.18
C ILE A 29 -3.50 5.78 -1.43
N ALA A 30 -3.36 4.66 -0.71
CA ALA A 30 -2.10 4.33 -0.05
C ALA A 30 -0.96 4.10 -1.05
N GLN A 31 -1.21 3.39 -2.15
CA GLN A 31 -0.23 3.19 -3.21
C GLN A 31 0.18 4.52 -3.86
N GLU A 32 -0.77 5.38 -4.19
CA GLU A 32 -0.51 6.71 -4.74
C GLU A 32 0.35 7.56 -3.79
N VAL A 33 -0.05 7.67 -2.53
CA VAL A 33 0.65 8.48 -1.52
C VAL A 33 2.06 7.96 -1.26
N VAL A 34 2.24 6.63 -1.14
CA VAL A 34 3.57 6.03 -0.94
C VAL A 34 4.46 6.25 -2.17
N GLN A 35 3.90 6.20 -3.38
CA GLN A 35 4.65 6.53 -4.60
C GLN A 35 5.01 8.00 -4.70
N GLU A 36 4.12 8.92 -4.34
CA GLU A 36 4.39 10.36 -4.27
C GLU A 36 5.56 10.63 -3.33
N ILE A 37 5.49 10.11 -2.08
CA ILE A 37 6.56 10.28 -1.09
C ILE A 37 7.89 9.68 -1.57
N ALA A 38 7.84 8.55 -2.28
CA ALA A 38 9.03 7.94 -2.86
C ALA A 38 9.63 8.76 -4.01
N ARG A 39 8.79 9.46 -4.79
CA ARG A 39 9.20 10.35 -5.89
C ARG A 39 9.72 11.69 -5.40
N ASP A 40 9.15 12.23 -4.32
CA ASP A 40 9.52 13.54 -3.75
C ASP A 40 10.98 13.56 -3.27
N ALA A 41 11.66 12.40 -3.18
CA ALA A 41 13.06 12.23 -2.80
C ALA A 41 13.45 12.98 -1.51
N LEU A 42 12.48 13.22 -0.63
CA LEU A 42 12.68 13.97 0.59
C LEU A 42 13.65 13.20 1.51
N PRO A 43 14.59 13.89 2.17
CA PRO A 43 15.54 13.30 3.12
C PRO A 43 14.85 12.99 4.46
N LEU A 44 13.73 12.28 4.41
CA LEU A 44 12.95 11.85 5.57
C LEU A 44 13.35 10.45 6.00
N SER A 45 13.36 10.22 7.30
CA SER A 45 13.43 8.88 7.90
C SER A 45 12.21 8.04 7.50
N ASP A 46 12.32 6.71 7.64
CA ASP A 46 11.21 5.80 7.32
C ASP A 46 9.98 6.05 8.22
N GLU A 47 10.20 6.45 9.48
CA GLU A 47 9.13 6.82 10.42
C GLU A 47 8.42 8.11 9.98
N GLU A 48 9.17 9.13 9.56
CA GLU A 48 8.59 10.38 9.05
C GLU A 48 7.83 10.16 7.75
N LYS A 49 8.32 9.28 6.86
CA LYS A 49 7.61 8.88 5.64
C LYS A 49 6.31 8.16 5.97
N HIS A 50 6.34 7.25 6.94
CA HIS A 50 5.14 6.53 7.38
C HIS A 50 4.11 7.49 7.99
N ARG A 51 4.54 8.37 8.90
CA ARG A 51 3.69 9.39 9.51
C ARG A 51 3.10 10.35 8.48
N SER A 52 3.91 10.79 7.51
CA SER A 52 3.45 11.63 6.40
C SER A 52 2.41 10.92 5.53
N ALA A 53 2.66 9.64 5.21
CA ALA A 53 1.72 8.83 4.45
C ALA A 53 0.39 8.68 5.20
N PHE A 54 0.44 8.41 6.50
CA PHE A 54 -0.74 8.27 7.36
C PHE A 54 -1.63 9.52 7.30
N PHE A 55 -1.06 10.71 7.55
CA PHE A 55 -1.84 11.95 7.51
C PHE A 55 -2.39 12.28 6.11
N ARG A 56 -1.61 12.05 5.04
CA ARG A 56 -2.07 12.27 3.67
C ARG A 56 -3.23 11.33 3.31
N ILE A 57 -3.16 10.06 3.69
CA ILE A 57 -4.23 9.08 3.45
C ILE A 57 -5.46 9.41 4.30
N GLN A 58 -5.28 9.75 5.59
CA GLN A 58 -6.37 10.13 6.49
C GLN A 58 -7.11 11.38 5.97
N ARG A 59 -6.37 12.38 5.47
CA ARG A 59 -6.97 13.56 4.86
C ARG A 59 -7.79 13.21 3.62
N ARG A 60 -7.23 12.40 2.70
CA ARG A 60 -7.97 11.92 1.52
C ARG A 60 -9.19 11.08 1.91
N ALA A 61 -9.12 10.31 3.00
CA ALA A 61 -10.26 9.56 3.53
C ALA A 61 -11.43 10.49 3.89
N ILE A 62 -11.13 11.55 4.63
CA ILE A 62 -12.09 12.59 5.03
C ILE A 62 -12.67 13.28 3.81
N ASP A 63 -11.82 13.66 2.85
CA ASP A 63 -12.26 14.31 1.60
C ASP A 63 -13.19 13.40 0.77
N THR A 64 -12.95 12.08 0.79
CA THR A 64 -13.82 11.08 0.14
C THR A 64 -15.06 10.71 0.94
N GLN A 65 -15.26 11.28 2.13
CA GLN A 65 -16.35 10.96 3.06
C GLN A 65 -16.40 9.48 3.49
N ILE A 66 -15.26 8.79 3.46
CA ILE A 66 -15.19 7.39 3.89
C ILE A 66 -14.40 7.31 5.21
N PRO A 67 -15.07 7.01 6.34
CA PRO A 67 -14.40 6.90 7.62
C PRO A 67 -13.62 5.59 7.70
N TRP A 68 -12.32 5.63 7.36
CA TRP A 68 -11.43 4.49 7.57
C TRP A 68 -10.88 4.47 8.98
N ALA A 69 -10.87 3.29 9.58
CA ALA A 69 -10.25 3.11 10.87
C ALA A 69 -8.72 3.30 10.77
N PRO A 70 -8.05 3.88 11.78
CA PRO A 70 -6.60 4.10 11.76
C PRO A 70 -5.76 2.84 11.44
N HIS A 71 -6.15 1.68 11.97
CA HIS A 71 -5.47 0.41 11.72
C HIS A 71 -5.56 -0.04 10.25
N VAL A 72 -6.63 0.33 9.55
CA VAL A 72 -6.81 0.07 8.12
C VAL A 72 -5.83 0.90 7.29
N ILE A 73 -5.64 2.17 7.67
CA ILE A 73 -4.68 3.06 7.01
C ILE A 73 -3.25 2.55 7.21
N ASN A 74 -2.89 2.17 8.44
CA ASN A 74 -1.56 1.61 8.74
C ASN A 74 -1.27 0.36 7.90
N LEU A 75 -2.22 -0.59 7.88
CA LEU A 75 -2.09 -1.79 7.07
C LEU A 75 -1.93 -1.46 5.57
N ALA A 76 -2.67 -0.48 5.06
CA ALA A 76 -2.58 -0.09 3.66
C ALA A 76 -1.22 0.51 3.30
N ILE A 77 -0.63 1.30 4.19
CA ILE A 77 0.74 1.84 4.03
C ILE A 77 1.75 0.70 4.00
N GLU A 78 1.68 -0.24 4.95
CA GLU A 78 2.62 -1.36 5.02
C GLU A 78 2.59 -2.21 3.73
N LEU A 79 1.39 -2.50 3.22
CA LEU A 79 1.20 -3.26 2.00
C LEU A 79 1.71 -2.48 0.78
N ALA A 80 1.42 -1.18 0.68
CA ALA A 80 1.93 -0.33 -0.40
C ALA A 80 3.46 -0.22 -0.39
N VAL A 81 4.09 -0.11 0.78
CA VAL A 81 5.55 -0.09 0.92
C VAL A 81 6.16 -1.45 0.54
N ALA A 82 5.54 -2.55 0.96
CA ALA A 82 5.99 -3.90 0.59
C ALA A 82 5.90 -4.13 -0.92
N ASP A 83 4.82 -3.67 -1.56
CA ASP A 83 4.59 -3.73 -2.99
C ASP A 83 5.62 -2.90 -3.77
N LEU A 84 5.86 -1.66 -3.34
CA LEU A 84 6.91 -0.79 -3.91
C LEU A 84 8.31 -1.43 -3.80
N LYS A 85 8.63 -2.03 -2.64
CA LYS A 85 9.89 -2.76 -2.43
C LYS A 85 10.01 -3.98 -3.34
N ARG A 86 8.90 -4.71 -3.61
CA ARG A 86 8.88 -5.84 -4.54
C ARG A 86 9.13 -5.39 -5.98
N HIS A 87 8.44 -4.34 -6.43
CA HIS A 87 8.62 -3.80 -7.77
C HIS A 87 10.02 -3.23 -8.01
N ARG A 88 10.63 -2.58 -7.00
CA ARG A 88 12.02 -2.10 -7.09
C ARG A 88 13.06 -3.23 -7.11
N LYS A 89 12.71 -4.41 -6.57
CA LYS A 89 13.57 -5.60 -6.52
C LYS A 89 13.42 -6.53 -7.72
N GLN A 90 12.48 -6.31 -8.64
CA GLN A 90 12.48 -7.00 -9.93
C GLN A 90 13.47 -6.27 -10.85
N PRO A 91 14.69 -6.79 -11.08
CA PRO A 91 15.44 -6.36 -12.23
C PRO A 91 14.68 -6.85 -13.46
N THR A 92 14.67 -6.04 -14.51
CA THR A 92 14.41 -6.46 -15.89
C THR A 92 14.76 -7.94 -16.08
N ARG A 93 13.74 -8.77 -16.30
CA ARG A 93 13.90 -10.11 -16.86
C ARG A 93 14.57 -9.87 -18.21
N LYS A 94 15.90 -9.96 -18.27
CA LYS A 94 16.65 -9.95 -19.52
C LYS A 94 16.03 -11.05 -20.36
N GLU A 95 15.34 -10.66 -21.43
CA GLU A 95 14.91 -11.56 -22.47
C GLU A 95 16.16 -12.31 -22.93
N THR A 96 16.21 -13.61 -22.63
CA THR A 96 17.22 -14.49 -23.21
C THR A 96 16.92 -14.54 -24.71
N PRO A 97 17.85 -14.15 -25.60
CA PRO A 97 17.61 -14.28 -27.02
C PRO A 97 17.41 -15.76 -27.38
N PRO A 98 16.53 -16.07 -28.36
CA PRO A 98 16.25 -17.44 -28.73
C PRO A 98 17.51 -18.11 -29.30
N PRO A 99 17.71 -19.41 -29.07
CA PRO A 99 18.85 -20.13 -29.61
C PRO A 99 18.81 -20.08 -31.14
N MET A 100 19.93 -19.72 -31.77
CA MET A 100 20.17 -19.91 -33.20
C MET A 100 20.26 -21.39 -33.55
#